data_AF-I3QNG0-F1
#
_entry.id   AF-I3QNG0-F1
#
_cell.length_a   1.000
_cell.length_b   1.000
_cell.length_c   1.000
_cell.angle_alpha   90.00
_cell.angle_beta   90.00
_cell.angle_gamma   90.00
#
_symmetry.space_group_name_H-M   'P 1'
#
loop_
_entity.id
_entity.type
_entity.pdbx_description
1 polymer ?
#
loop_
_entity_poly.entity_id
_entity_poly.type
_entity_poly.pdbx_seq_one_letter_code
_entity_poly.pdbx_strand_id
1 'polypeptide(L)'
;VSEPSIAETIEILKGLRARYENHHHVTITDGALQSAAELSARYIQDRNLPDKAIDLIDEAGARLRIKRLTAPPELKELDNRIARIAKEKDQTIKDQQFEKAAELRDKQEKLEAERKEKEKSWREGESDVRMVVDEDVIAEVISQSTGIPVFKLTQAESKKLMSMEKELHKRIIGQDEAVSALSRSIRRTRVG
;
A
#
# COMPACT_ATOMS: atom_id res chain seq x y z
N VAL A 1 3.90 -20.01 -27.21
CA VAL A 1 2.88 -18.93 -27.29
C VAL A 1 3.62 -17.62 -27.08
N SER A 2 3.40 -16.61 -27.93
CA SER A 2 4.05 -15.31 -27.80
C SER A 2 3.49 -14.54 -26.60
N GLU A 3 4.34 -13.75 -25.94
CA GLU A 3 3.89 -12.80 -24.92
C GLU A 3 2.90 -11.80 -25.56
N PRO A 4 1.71 -11.58 -24.95
CA PRO A 4 0.76 -10.61 -25.45
C PRO A 4 1.29 -9.19 -25.30
N SER A 5 0.79 -8.31 -26.16
CA SER A 5 1.00 -6.87 -26.04
C SER A 5 0.34 -6.30 -24.78
N ILE A 6 0.73 -5.07 -24.42
CA ILE A 6 0.11 -4.34 -23.32
C ILE A 6 -1.40 -4.18 -23.55
N ALA A 7 -1.81 -3.84 -24.78
CA ALA A 7 -3.23 -3.69 -25.14
C ALA A 7 -4.02 -5.00 -24.98
N GLU A 8 -3.48 -6.12 -25.47
CA GLU A 8 -4.11 -7.44 -25.28
C GLU A 8 -4.18 -7.83 -23.81
N THR A 9 -3.13 -7.52 -23.03
CA THR A 9 -3.13 -7.74 -21.58
C THR A 9 -4.23 -6.97 -20.88
N ILE A 10 -4.45 -5.70 -21.24
CA ILE A 10 -5.52 -4.88 -20.67
C ILE A 10 -6.90 -5.53 -20.94
N GLU A 11 -7.14 -6.04 -22.15
CA GLU A 11 -8.38 -6.76 -22.47
C GLU A 11 -8.54 -8.07 -21.70
N ILE A 12 -7.45 -8.83 -21.51
CA ILE A 12 -7.43 -10.02 -20.64
C ILE A 12 -7.81 -9.64 -19.21
N LEU A 13 -7.20 -8.57 -18.66
CA LEU A 13 -7.48 -8.09 -17.31
C LEU A 13 -8.94 -7.64 -17.16
N LYS A 14 -9.52 -6.97 -18.17
CA LYS A 14 -10.95 -6.60 -18.17
C LYS A 14 -11.84 -7.84 -18.11
N GLY A 15 -11.50 -8.90 -18.84
CA GLY A 15 -12.23 -10.17 -18.79
C GLY A 15 -12.15 -10.86 -17.43
N LEU A 16 -11.06 -10.66 -16.68
CA LEU A 16 -10.86 -11.24 -15.34
C LEU A 16 -11.37 -10.34 -14.20
N ARG A 17 -11.65 -9.05 -14.46
CA ARG A 17 -12.04 -8.04 -13.46
C ARG A 17 -13.09 -8.56 -12.48
N ALA A 18 -14.24 -8.98 -12.99
CA ALA A 18 -15.37 -9.36 -12.15
C ALA A 18 -15.02 -10.53 -11.20
N ARG A 19 -14.13 -11.43 -11.61
CA ARG A 19 -13.69 -12.54 -10.76
C ARG A 19 -12.85 -12.04 -9.57
N TYR A 20 -11.91 -11.13 -9.81
CA TYR A 20 -11.05 -10.57 -8.76
C TYR A 20 -11.79 -9.59 -7.85
N GLU A 21 -12.68 -8.77 -8.40
CA GLU A 21 -13.57 -7.89 -7.62
C GLU A 21 -14.40 -8.70 -6.62
N ASN A 22 -15.03 -9.79 -7.08
CA ASN A 22 -15.81 -10.67 -6.23
C ASN A 22 -14.96 -11.41 -5.20
N HIS A 23 -13.76 -11.87 -5.57
CA HIS A 23 -12.88 -12.60 -4.67
C HIS A 23 -12.36 -11.73 -3.52
N HIS A 24 -12.00 -10.47 -3.82
CA HIS A 24 -11.38 -9.56 -2.85
C HIS A 24 -12.35 -8.55 -2.23
N HIS A 25 -13.59 -8.47 -2.71
CA HIS A 25 -14.59 -7.47 -2.34
C HIS A 25 -14.09 -6.03 -2.58
N VAL A 26 -13.46 -5.81 -3.73
CA VAL A 26 -12.94 -4.51 -4.19
C VAL A 26 -13.58 -4.12 -5.52
N THR A 27 -13.54 -2.84 -5.87
CA THR A 27 -13.79 -2.35 -7.22
C THR A 27 -12.47 -2.03 -7.90
N ILE A 28 -12.26 -2.47 -9.14
CA ILE A 28 -11.01 -2.26 -9.87
C ILE A 28 -11.26 -1.26 -11.01
N THR A 29 -10.58 -0.12 -10.97
CA THR A 29 -10.76 0.92 -12.00
C THR A 29 -10.13 0.51 -13.34
N ASP A 30 -10.56 1.15 -14.43
CA ASP A 30 -9.90 0.97 -15.74
C ASP A 30 -8.44 1.42 -15.70
N GLY A 31 -8.17 2.52 -14.99
CA GLY A 31 -6.81 3.03 -14.78
C GLY A 31 -5.91 2.04 -14.06
N ALA A 32 -6.43 1.29 -13.07
CA ALA A 32 -5.68 0.24 -12.40
C ALA A 32 -5.26 -0.88 -13.36
N LEU A 33 -6.16 -1.31 -14.26
CA LEU A 33 -5.82 -2.35 -15.25
C LEU A 33 -4.74 -1.87 -16.22
N GLN A 34 -4.87 -0.64 -16.70
CA GLN A 34 -3.87 -0.02 -17.56
C GLN A 34 -2.52 0.08 -16.86
N SER A 35 -2.52 0.60 -15.63
CA SER A 35 -1.31 0.74 -14.81
C SER A 35 -0.66 -0.61 -14.52
N ALA A 36 -1.45 -1.64 -14.21
CA ALA A 36 -0.92 -2.99 -13.96
C ALA A 36 -0.21 -3.55 -15.20
N ALA A 37 -0.77 -3.38 -16.39
CA ALA A 37 -0.14 -3.83 -17.63
C ALA A 37 1.13 -3.02 -17.97
N GLU A 38 1.06 -1.69 -17.95
CA GLU A 38 2.18 -0.82 -18.32
C GLU A 38 3.35 -0.89 -17.33
N LEU A 39 3.05 -0.79 -16.03
CA LEU A 39 4.07 -0.75 -15.00
C LEU A 39 4.72 -2.13 -14.78
N SER A 40 3.95 -3.23 -14.88
CA SER A 40 4.56 -4.56 -14.82
C SER A 40 5.45 -4.83 -16.03
N ALA A 41 5.06 -4.40 -17.23
CA ALA A 41 5.91 -4.48 -18.42
C ALA A 41 7.23 -3.72 -18.24
N ARG A 42 7.18 -2.55 -17.60
CA ARG A 42 8.33 -1.66 -17.41
C ARG A 42 9.26 -2.08 -16.27
N TYR A 43 8.71 -2.51 -15.13
CA TYR A 43 9.47 -2.68 -13.89
C TYR A 43 9.70 -4.14 -13.48
N ILE A 44 8.95 -5.10 -14.04
CA ILE A 44 9.08 -6.53 -13.74
C ILE A 44 9.55 -7.23 -15.02
N GLN A 45 10.86 -7.44 -15.14
CA GLN A 45 11.51 -7.94 -16.36
C GLN A 45 11.75 -9.46 -16.38
N ASP A 46 11.67 -10.10 -15.22
CA ASP A 46 11.88 -11.54 -15.03
C ASP A 46 10.64 -12.39 -15.34
N ARG A 47 9.52 -11.73 -15.69
CA ARG A 47 8.22 -12.35 -15.96
C ARG A 47 7.59 -11.76 -17.21
N ASN A 48 6.71 -12.56 -17.83
CA ASN A 48 6.01 -12.20 -19.05
C ASN A 48 4.57 -11.77 -18.76
N LEU A 49 4.04 -10.89 -19.59
CA LEU A 49 2.61 -10.61 -19.67
C LEU A 49 1.83 -11.87 -20.11
N PRO A 50 0.54 -12.00 -19.73
CA PRO A 50 -0.23 -11.12 -18.86
C PRO A 50 -0.05 -11.46 -17.36
N ASP A 51 0.66 -12.54 -17.05
CA ASP A 51 0.78 -13.17 -15.73
C ASP A 51 1.23 -12.19 -14.65
N LYS A 52 2.33 -11.46 -14.89
CA LYS A 52 2.81 -10.43 -13.95
C LYS A 52 1.82 -9.30 -13.69
N ALA A 53 0.96 -8.97 -14.64
CA ALA A 53 -0.05 -7.93 -14.46
C ALA A 53 -1.27 -8.44 -13.68
N ILE A 54 -1.64 -9.71 -13.89
CA ILE A 54 -2.69 -10.40 -13.14
C ILE A 54 -2.30 -10.46 -11.65
N ASP A 55 -1.07 -10.83 -11.36
CA ASP A 55 -0.57 -10.91 -9.97
C ASP A 55 -0.64 -9.58 -9.24
N LEU A 56 -0.31 -8.47 -9.91
CA LEU A 56 -0.41 -7.14 -9.31
C LEU A 56 -1.86 -6.79 -8.94
N ILE A 57 -2.82 -7.16 -9.78
CA ILE A 57 -4.24 -6.96 -9.50
C ILE A 57 -4.69 -7.81 -8.31
N ASP A 58 -4.26 -9.08 -8.27
CA ASP A 58 -4.58 -9.99 -7.18
C ASP A 58 -3.99 -9.52 -5.85
N GLU A 59 -2.71 -9.15 -5.83
CA GLU A 59 -2.01 -8.63 -4.66
C GLU A 59 -2.61 -7.31 -4.17
N ALA A 60 -2.94 -6.39 -5.08
CA ALA A 60 -3.60 -5.14 -4.74
C ALA A 60 -4.98 -5.38 -4.08
N GLY A 61 -5.79 -6.29 -4.64
CA GLY A 61 -7.08 -6.67 -4.08
C GLY A 61 -6.95 -7.30 -2.69
N ALA A 62 -6.05 -8.28 -2.55
CA ALA A 62 -5.80 -8.96 -1.29
C ALA A 62 -5.30 -7.97 -0.21
N ARG A 63 -4.42 -7.06 -0.59
CA ARG A 63 -3.88 -6.03 0.31
C ARG A 63 -4.96 -5.10 0.84
N LEU A 64 -5.85 -4.58 -0.01
CA LEU A 64 -6.96 -3.73 0.44
C LEU A 64 -7.90 -4.50 1.37
N ARG A 65 -8.19 -5.75 1.05
CA ARG A 65 -9.01 -6.63 1.90
C ARG A 65 -8.36 -6.85 3.28
N ILE A 66 -7.05 -7.08 3.34
CA ILE A 66 -6.32 -7.19 4.60
C ILE A 66 -6.32 -5.86 5.36
N LYS A 67 -6.07 -4.73 4.68
CA LYS A 67 -6.12 -3.39 5.31
C LYS A 67 -7.49 -3.12 5.94
N ARG A 68 -8.59 -3.55 5.31
CA ARG A 68 -9.95 -3.43 5.87
C ARG A 68 -10.20 -4.33 7.07
N LEU A 69 -9.69 -5.57 7.05
CA LEU A 69 -9.84 -6.53 8.16
C LEU A 69 -8.89 -6.27 9.32
N THR A 70 -7.86 -5.44 9.12
CA THR A 70 -6.91 -5.08 10.17
C THR A 70 -7.48 -3.94 11.00
N ALA A 71 -7.55 -4.13 12.32
CA ALA A 71 -8.04 -3.12 13.25
C ALA A 71 -7.24 -1.81 13.10
N PRO A 72 -7.91 -0.64 13.06
CA PRO A 72 -7.24 0.65 12.99
C PRO A 72 -6.22 0.83 14.12
N PRO A 73 -5.12 1.58 13.89
CA PRO A 73 -4.13 1.88 14.91
C PRO A 73 -4.74 2.43 16.20
N GLU A 74 -5.80 3.23 16.08
CA GLU A 74 -6.54 3.81 17.21
C GLU A 74 -7.16 2.76 18.13
N LEU A 75 -7.72 1.67 17.58
CA LEU A 75 -8.25 0.57 18.41
C LEU A 75 -7.13 -0.11 19.18
N LYS A 76 -5.97 -0.29 18.54
CA LYS A 76 -4.78 -0.87 19.18
C LYS A 76 -4.22 0.04 20.27
N GLU A 77 -4.27 1.36 20.09
CA GLU A 77 -3.90 2.32 21.11
C GLU A 77 -4.86 2.29 22.31
N LEU A 78 -6.16 2.18 22.07
CA LEU A 78 -7.17 1.99 23.13
C LEU A 78 -6.92 0.70 23.90
N ASP A 79 -6.66 -0.42 23.21
CA ASP A 79 -6.29 -1.70 23.83
C ASP A 79 -5.08 -1.56 24.77
N ASN A 80 -4.03 -0.88 24.32
CA ASN A 80 -2.84 -0.64 25.13
C ASN A 80 -3.14 0.25 26.36
N ARG A 81 -4.00 1.27 26.22
CA ARG A 81 -4.40 2.15 27.33
C ARG A 81 -5.24 1.39 28.36
N ILE A 82 -6.19 0.57 27.92
CA ILE A 82 -7.01 -0.29 28.78
C ILE A 82 -6.12 -1.26 29.55
N ALA A 83 -5.20 -1.96 28.88
CA ALA A 83 -4.27 -2.89 29.52
C ALA A 83 -3.39 -2.20 30.59
N ARG A 84 -2.92 -0.98 30.31
CA ARG A 84 -2.14 -0.18 31.27
C ARG A 84 -2.97 0.18 32.51
N ILE A 85 -4.20 0.64 32.32
CA ILE A 85 -5.10 1.02 33.42
C ILE A 85 -5.52 -0.21 34.23
N ALA A 86 -5.79 -1.34 33.60
CA ALA A 86 -6.10 -2.59 34.29
C ALA A 86 -4.96 -3.01 35.22
N LYS A 87 -3.71 -2.94 34.75
CA LYS A 87 -2.53 -3.21 35.57
C LYS A 87 -2.36 -2.22 36.72
N GLU A 88 -2.58 -0.93 36.48
CA GLU A 88 -2.52 0.10 37.53
C GLU A 88 -3.61 -0.11 38.58
N LYS A 89 -4.84 -0.41 38.16
CA LYS A 89 -5.98 -0.72 39.02
C LYS A 89 -5.67 -1.90 39.93
N ASP A 90 -5.17 -3.00 39.37
CA ASP A 90 -4.83 -4.19 40.13
C ASP A 90 -3.72 -3.93 41.16
N GLN A 91 -2.77 -3.06 40.83
CA GLN A 91 -1.76 -2.62 41.79
C GLN A 91 -2.38 -1.79 42.91
N THR A 92 -3.25 -0.82 42.60
CA THR A 92 -3.93 -0.01 43.63
C THR A 92 -4.83 -0.82 44.55
N ILE A 93 -5.43 -1.91 44.05
CA ILE A 93 -6.22 -2.84 44.88
C ILE A 93 -5.31 -3.58 45.87
N LYS A 94 -4.13 -4.05 45.41
CA LYS A 94 -3.12 -4.68 46.29
C LYS A 94 -2.63 -3.72 47.36
N ASP A 95 -2.47 -2.46 47.00
CA ASP A 95 -2.03 -1.39 47.90
C ASP A 95 -3.18 -0.85 48.79
N GLN A 96 -4.37 -1.46 48.74
CA GLN A 96 -5.58 -1.11 49.50
C GLN A 96 -6.08 0.33 49.26
N GLN A 97 -5.71 0.93 48.12
CA GLN A 97 -6.16 2.26 47.71
C GLN A 97 -7.50 2.14 46.96
N PHE A 98 -8.57 1.83 47.70
CA PHE A 98 -9.87 1.50 47.10
C PHE A 98 -10.53 2.65 46.32
N GLU A 99 -10.36 3.90 46.79
CA GLU A 99 -10.91 5.08 46.10
C GLU A 99 -10.25 5.30 44.73
N LYS A 100 -8.91 5.24 44.69
CA LYS A 100 -8.15 5.31 43.43
C LYS A 100 -8.44 4.12 42.50
N ALA A 101 -8.66 2.93 43.06
CA ALA A 101 -9.07 1.76 42.28
C ALA A 101 -10.46 1.96 41.65
N ALA A 102 -11.40 2.63 42.35
CA ALA A 102 -12.70 2.98 41.80
C ALA A 102 -12.59 4.00 40.65
N GLU A 103 -11.77 5.05 40.80
CA GLU A 103 -11.51 6.01 39.71
C GLU A 103 -10.92 5.33 38.46
N LEU A 104 -9.95 4.43 38.66
CA LEU A 104 -9.33 3.68 37.57
C LEU A 104 -10.32 2.70 36.90
N ARG A 105 -11.24 2.12 37.68
CA ARG A 105 -12.33 1.29 37.14
C ARG A 105 -13.26 2.12 36.25
N ASP A 106 -13.73 3.27 36.73
CA ASP A 106 -14.63 4.14 35.95
C ASP A 106 -13.95 4.61 34.65
N LYS A 107 -12.64 4.90 34.72
CA LYS A 107 -11.84 5.25 33.55
C LYS A 107 -11.67 4.08 32.58
N GLN A 108 -11.49 2.86 33.09
CA GLN A 108 -11.43 1.65 32.27
C GLN A 108 -12.77 1.41 31.57
N GLU A 109 -13.89 1.47 32.28
CA GLU A 109 -15.24 1.29 31.72
C GLU A 109 -15.53 2.31 30.60
N LYS A 110 -15.11 3.58 30.78
CA LYS A 110 -15.22 4.61 29.72
C LYS A 110 -14.41 4.27 28.47
N LEU A 111 -13.17 3.82 28.62
CA LEU A 111 -12.31 3.46 27.48
C LEU A 111 -12.81 2.19 26.78
N GLU A 112 -13.33 1.22 27.53
CA GLU A 112 -13.93 0.01 26.97
C GLU A 112 -15.20 0.36 26.16
N ALA A 113 -16.03 1.28 26.65
CA ALA A 113 -17.19 1.79 25.92
C ALA A 113 -16.77 2.53 24.63
N GLU A 114 -15.78 3.42 24.70
CA GLU A 114 -15.23 4.12 23.53
C GLU A 114 -14.68 3.13 22.49
N ARG A 115 -13.90 2.14 22.94
CA ARG A 115 -13.36 1.09 22.08
C ARG A 115 -14.46 0.30 21.39
N LYS A 116 -15.51 -0.07 22.13
CA LYS A 116 -16.64 -0.82 21.58
C LYS A 116 -17.40 -0.03 20.52
N GLU A 117 -17.59 1.27 20.74
CA GLU A 117 -18.23 2.15 19.76
C GLU A 117 -17.39 2.28 18.48
N LYS A 118 -16.07 2.53 18.62
CA LYS A 118 -15.15 2.59 17.48
C LYS A 118 -15.01 1.25 16.75
N GLU A 119 -15.05 0.13 17.46
CA GLU A 119 -15.02 -1.19 16.82
C GLU A 119 -16.30 -1.44 16.03
N LYS A 120 -17.45 -1.03 16.58
CA LYS A 120 -18.74 -1.14 15.91
C LYS A 120 -18.76 -0.30 14.63
N SER A 121 -18.35 0.97 14.69
CA SER A 121 -18.29 1.83 13.50
C SER A 121 -17.35 1.28 12.43
N TRP A 122 -16.17 0.78 12.83
CA TRP A 122 -15.24 0.13 11.91
C TRP A 122 -15.84 -1.12 11.23
N ARG A 123 -16.53 -1.99 11.99
CA ARG A 123 -17.19 -3.18 11.45
C ARG A 123 -18.38 -2.85 10.55
N GLU A 124 -19.13 -1.81 10.88
CA GLU A 124 -20.30 -1.34 10.11
C GLU A 124 -19.91 -0.61 8.81
N GLY A 125 -18.60 -0.45 8.53
CA GLY A 125 -18.10 -0.01 7.25
C GLY A 125 -17.66 1.45 7.21
N GLU A 126 -17.60 2.14 8.34
CA GLU A 126 -16.87 3.43 8.47
C GLU A 126 -15.35 3.20 8.50
N SER A 127 -14.84 2.19 7.81
CA SER A 127 -13.41 2.15 7.52
C SER A 127 -13.14 3.17 6.43
N ASP A 128 -12.29 4.17 6.70
CA ASP A 128 -11.77 5.12 5.68
C ASP A 128 -11.02 4.44 4.53
N VAL A 129 -10.78 3.12 4.63
CA VAL A 129 -10.19 2.31 3.58
C VAL A 129 -11.17 2.17 2.42
N ARG A 130 -10.93 2.95 1.37
CA ARG A 130 -11.60 2.78 0.08
C ARG A 130 -11.30 1.40 -0.48
N MET A 131 -12.32 0.59 -0.70
CA MET A 131 -12.20 -0.73 -1.35
C MET A 131 -12.11 -0.60 -2.88
N VAL A 132 -11.26 0.32 -3.35
CA VAL A 132 -11.06 0.61 -4.76
C VAL A 132 -9.59 0.42 -5.09
N VAL A 133 -9.30 -0.48 -6.03
CA VAL A 133 -7.98 -0.62 -6.64
C VAL A 133 -7.90 0.39 -7.77
N ASP A 134 -7.08 1.42 -7.57
CA ASP A 134 -6.75 2.45 -8.54
C ASP A 134 -5.27 2.38 -8.96
N GLU A 135 -4.83 3.30 -9.81
CA GLU A 135 -3.45 3.39 -10.30
C GLU A 135 -2.43 3.53 -9.16
N ASP A 136 -2.79 4.25 -8.10
CA ASP A 136 -1.90 4.56 -6.99
C ASP A 136 -1.69 3.30 -6.13
N VAL A 137 -2.73 2.48 -5.94
CA VAL A 137 -2.61 1.17 -5.27
C VAL A 137 -1.68 0.24 -6.06
N ILE A 138 -1.81 0.18 -7.39
CA ILE A 138 -0.93 -0.65 -8.23
C ILE A 138 0.53 -0.18 -8.13
N ALA A 139 0.75 1.12 -8.17
CA ALA A 139 2.08 1.70 -8.01
C ALA A 139 2.68 1.42 -6.62
N GLU A 140 1.88 1.44 -5.56
CA GLU A 140 2.28 1.05 -4.19
C GLU A 140 2.75 -0.41 -4.15
N VAL A 141 2.00 -1.33 -4.77
CA VAL A 141 2.33 -2.76 -4.83
C VAL A 141 3.64 -2.98 -5.57
N ILE A 142 3.81 -2.43 -6.78
CA ILE A 142 5.05 -2.57 -7.55
C ILE A 142 6.24 -1.99 -6.78
N SER A 143 6.06 -0.85 -6.13
CA SER A 143 7.13 -0.21 -5.35
C SER A 143 7.63 -1.11 -4.23
N GLN A 144 6.73 -1.87 -3.59
CA GLN A 144 7.08 -2.78 -2.51
C GLN A 144 7.71 -4.06 -3.04
N SER A 145 7.17 -4.63 -4.11
CA SER A 145 7.66 -5.89 -4.69
C SER A 145 9.02 -5.71 -5.38
N THR A 146 9.25 -4.57 -6.03
CA THR A 146 10.51 -4.30 -6.76
C THR A 146 11.51 -3.47 -5.96
N GLY A 147 11.07 -2.80 -4.89
CA GLY A 147 11.86 -1.80 -4.16
C GLY A 147 12.13 -0.50 -4.95
N ILE A 148 11.59 -0.38 -6.17
CA ILE A 148 11.73 0.80 -7.03
C ILE A 148 10.51 1.70 -6.79
N PRO A 149 10.66 2.91 -6.25
CA PRO A 149 9.52 3.80 -6.06
C PRO A 149 8.87 4.15 -7.40
N VAL A 150 7.69 3.61 -7.63
CA VAL A 150 6.81 3.90 -8.74
C VAL A 150 5.81 4.91 -8.20
N PHE A 151 6.04 6.18 -8.52
CA PHE A 151 4.99 7.18 -8.36
C PHE A 151 4.38 7.39 -9.74
N LYS A 152 3.18 7.97 -9.82
CA LYS A 152 2.80 8.70 -11.04
C LYS A 152 4.02 9.47 -11.50
N LEU A 153 4.30 9.46 -12.81
CA LEU A 153 5.39 10.18 -13.46
C LEU A 153 5.13 11.69 -13.26
N THR A 154 5.24 12.11 -12.01
CA THR A 154 5.01 13.45 -11.53
C THR A 154 6.22 14.25 -11.96
N GLN A 155 6.07 15.57 -11.96
CA GLN A 155 7.20 16.47 -12.20
C GLN A 155 8.46 16.08 -11.41
N ALA A 156 8.31 15.43 -10.24
CA ALA A 156 9.40 14.93 -9.43
C ALA A 156 10.24 13.83 -10.12
N GLU A 157 9.64 12.81 -10.74
CA GLU A 157 10.40 11.76 -11.43
C GLU A 157 11.05 12.29 -12.71
N SER A 158 10.32 13.10 -13.49
CA SER A 158 10.88 13.76 -14.67
C SER A 158 12.07 14.65 -14.30
N LYS A 159 11.97 15.43 -13.22
CA LYS A 159 13.08 16.24 -12.69
C LYS A 159 14.26 15.36 -12.24
N LYS A 160 13.99 14.20 -11.63
CA LYS A 160 15.02 13.25 -11.20
C LYS A 160 15.73 12.60 -12.39
N LEU A 161 15.00 12.27 -13.46
CA LEU A 161 15.57 11.78 -14.72
C LEU A 161 16.42 12.84 -15.43
N MET A 162 15.95 14.09 -15.45
CA MET A 162 16.71 15.21 -16.01
C MET A 162 17.99 15.50 -15.21
N SER A 163 17.95 15.32 -13.89
CA SER A 163 19.11 15.53 -13.00
C SER A 163 19.97 14.28 -12.75
N MET A 164 19.58 13.11 -13.27
CA MET A 164 20.21 11.81 -13.00
C MET A 164 21.71 11.81 -13.27
N GLU A 165 22.12 12.30 -14.44
CA GLU A 165 23.51 12.36 -14.87
C GLU A 165 24.36 13.18 -13.90
N LYS A 166 23.85 14.35 -13.48
CA LYS A 166 24.49 15.21 -12.47
C LYS A 166 24.59 14.53 -11.11
N GLU A 167 23.56 13.80 -10.68
CA GLU A 167 23.58 13.08 -9.40
C GLU A 167 24.56 11.88 -9.42
N LEU A 168 24.68 11.17 -10.54
CA LEU A 168 25.65 10.09 -10.72
C LEU A 168 27.09 10.60 -10.64
N HIS A 169 27.37 11.76 -11.25
CA HIS A 169 28.69 12.41 -11.18
C HIS A 169 29.12 12.86 -9.78
N LYS A 170 28.19 12.97 -8.81
CA LYS A 170 28.58 13.21 -7.41
C LYS A 170 29.19 11.99 -6.74
N ARG A 171 28.91 10.79 -7.26
CA ARG A 171 29.36 9.51 -6.70
C ARG A 171 30.40 8.81 -7.57
N ILE A 172 30.39 9.08 -8.87
CA ILE A 172 31.29 8.49 -9.85
C ILE A 172 32.22 9.59 -10.37
N ILE A 173 33.51 9.43 -10.13
CA ILE A 173 34.55 10.36 -10.57
C ILE A 173 35.15 9.83 -11.87
N GLY A 174 35.12 10.63 -12.94
CA GLY A 174 35.48 10.21 -14.30
C GLY A 174 34.38 9.43 -15.02
N GLN A 175 34.70 8.83 -16.17
CA GLN A 175 33.78 8.04 -17.00
C GLN A 175 32.56 8.83 -17.55
N ASP A 176 32.78 10.08 -17.95
CA ASP A 176 31.73 10.99 -18.43
C ASP A 176 30.93 10.41 -19.60
N GLU A 177 31.62 9.78 -20.55
CA GLU A 177 30.98 9.16 -21.71
C GLU A 177 30.06 8.00 -21.33
N ALA A 178 30.49 7.14 -20.41
CA ALA A 178 29.70 6.00 -19.95
C ALA A 178 28.48 6.44 -19.15
N VAL A 179 28.64 7.40 -18.24
CA VAL A 179 27.53 7.96 -17.42
C VAL A 179 26.51 8.67 -18.31
N SER A 180 26.96 9.44 -19.30
CA SER A 180 26.07 10.13 -20.24
C SER A 180 25.31 9.16 -21.15
N ALA A 181 26.00 8.15 -21.71
CA ALA A 181 25.39 7.13 -22.55
C ALA A 181 24.32 6.33 -21.78
N LEU A 182 24.62 5.90 -20.55
CA LEU A 182 23.70 5.14 -19.73
C LEU A 182 22.49 5.99 -19.30
N SER A 183 22.73 7.23 -18.86
CA SER A 183 21.66 8.17 -18.47
C SER A 183 20.72 8.47 -19.63
N ARG A 184 21.25 8.64 -20.85
CA ARG A 184 20.46 8.85 -22.07
C ARG A 184 19.62 7.62 -22.43
N SER A 185 20.20 6.43 -22.32
CA SER A 185 19.48 5.17 -22.54
C SER A 185 18.31 5.02 -21.55
N ILE A 186 18.58 5.21 -20.26
CA ILE A 186 17.57 5.10 -19.19
C ILE A 186 16.46 6.15 -19.36
N ARG A 187 16.80 7.41 -19.69
CA ARG A 187 15.81 8.46 -19.99
C ARG A 187 14.90 8.06 -21.15
N ARG A 188 15.46 7.50 -22.22
CA ARG A 188 14.70 7.08 -23.40
C ARG A 188 13.72 5.95 -23.09
N THR A 189 14.15 4.95 -22.32
CA THR A 189 13.30 3.82 -21.92
C THR A 189 12.21 4.21 -20.92
N ARG A 190 12.44 5.24 -20.09
CA ARG A 190 11.48 5.65 -19.05
C ARG A 190 10.50 6.75 -19.49
N VAL A 191 10.89 7.61 -20.43
CA VAL A 191 10.05 8.71 -20.94
C VAL A 191 9.31 8.34 -22.22
N GLY A 192 9.84 7.38 -23.01
CA GLY A 192 9.10 6.72 -24.08
C GLY A 192 8.06 5.76 -23.54
#